data_AF-A0A090WUZ8-F1
#
_entry.id   AF-A0A090WUZ8-F1
#
_cell.length_a   1.000
_cell.length_b   1.000
_cell.length_c   1.000
_cell.angle_alpha   90.00
_cell.angle_beta   90.00
_cell.angle_gamma   90.00
#
_symmetry.space_group_name_H-M   'P 1'
#
loop_
_entity.id
_entity.type
_entity.pdbx_description
1 polymer ?
#
loop_
_entity_poly.entity_id
_entity_poly.type
_entity_poly.pdbx_seq_one_letter_code
_entity_poly.pdbx_strand_id
1 'polypeptide(L)' 'MGSRNYGGFKPEECVVIEDSISGVRAAKAGGFDVFGYVAHDYNNQLKDEATQTFDSMDKLLSMI' A
#
# COMPACT_ATOMS: atom_id res chain seq x y z
N MET A 1 13.73 18.78 3.05
CA MET A 1 12.67 18.46 2.07
C MET A 1 11.37 18.35 2.88
N GLY A 2 10.37 19.21 2.67
CA GLY A 2 9.11 19.09 3.39
C GLY A 2 8.26 17.96 2.80
N SER A 3 7.70 17.08 3.64
CA SER A 3 6.79 16.02 3.21
C SER A 3 5.57 16.63 2.52
N ARG A 4 5.19 16.12 1.34
CA ARG A 4 3.96 16.57 0.65
C ARG A 4 2.74 16.10 1.44
N ASN A 5 1.77 16.98 1.62
CA ASN A 5 0.50 16.64 2.28
C ASN A 5 -0.56 16.23 1.25
N TYR A 6 -1.40 15.27 1.63
CA TYR A 6 -2.51 14.74 0.84
C TYR A 6 -3.81 14.95 1.63
N GLY A 7 -4.62 15.94 1.23
CA GLY A 7 -5.86 16.25 1.94
C GLY A 7 -5.67 16.73 3.38
N GLY A 8 -4.51 17.31 3.71
CA GLY A 8 -4.17 17.73 5.08
C GLY A 8 -3.41 16.70 5.90
N PHE A 9 -3.21 15.49 5.38
CA PHE A 9 -2.49 14.40 6.03
C PHE A 9 -1.10 14.22 5.42
N LYS A 10 -0.12 13.85 6.24
CA LYS A 10 1.19 13.40 5.79
C LYS A 10 1.10 12.00 5.17
N PRO A 11 2.09 11.59 4.35
CA PRO A 11 2.11 10.25 3.76
C PRO A 11 2.06 9.14 4.81
N GLU A 12 2.77 9.32 5.92
CA GLU A 12 2.80 8.42 7.08
C GLU A 12 1.47 8.36 7.88
N GLU A 13 0.49 9.20 7.55
CA GLU A 13 -0.87 9.20 8.12
C GLU A 13 -1.89 8.56 7.14
N CYS A 14 -1.44 8.12 5.97
CA CYS A 14 -2.27 7.53 4.92
C CYS A 14 -1.80 6.11 4.58
N VAL A 15 -2.75 5.25 4.20
CA VAL A 15 -2.46 3.94 3.61
C VAL A 15 -2.91 3.90 2.15
N VAL A 16 -2.08 3.31 1.29
CA VAL A 16 -2.41 3.06 -0.11
C VAL A 16 -2.71 1.57 -0.30
N ILE A 17 -3.80 1.25 -1.01
CA ILE A 17 -4.16 -0.12 -1.41
C ILE A 17 -3.81 -0.30 -2.88
N GLU A 18 -2.96 -1.28 -3.20
CA GLU A 18 -2.44 -1.50 -4.56
C GLU A 18 -2.38 -2.99 -4.90
N ASP A 19 -2.60 -3.33 -6.17
CA ASP A 19 -2.55 -4.71 -6.70
C ASP A 19 -1.40 -4.92 -7.71
N SER A 20 -0.59 -3.87 -7.95
CA SER A 20 0.52 -3.90 -8.91
C SER A 20 1.86 -3.57 -8.26
N ILE A 21 2.93 -4.24 -8.69
CA ILE A 21 4.29 -3.97 -8.19
C ILE A 21 4.76 -2.53 -8.50
N SER A 22 4.35 -1.99 -9.65
CA SER A 22 4.62 -0.60 -10.02
C SER A 22 3.93 0.39 -9.10
N GLY A 23 2.67 0.13 -8.74
CA GLY A 23 1.91 0.95 -7.80
C GLY A 23 2.50 0.91 -6.39
N VAL A 24 2.86 -0.28 -5.91
CA VAL A 24 3.53 -0.46 -4.61
C VAL A 24 4.82 0.36 -4.53
N ARG A 25 5.70 0.26 -5.55
CA ARG A 25 6.95 1.02 -5.59
C ARG A 25 6.72 2.52 -5.62
N ALA A 26 5.75 2.99 -6.40
CA ALA A 26 5.42 4.40 -6.51
C ALA A 26 4.88 4.96 -5.18
N ALA A 27 3.99 4.25 -4.52
CA ALA A 27 3.43 4.65 -3.23
C ALA A 27 4.49 4.68 -2.13
N LYS A 28 5.37 3.67 -2.05
CA LYS A 28 6.52 3.68 -1.13
C LYS A 28 7.47 4.85 -1.40
N ALA A 29 7.77 5.14 -2.66
CA ALA A 29 8.58 6.31 -3.02
C ALA A 29 7.90 7.64 -2.63
N GLY A 30 6.57 7.65 -2.54
CA GLY A 30 5.77 8.75 -2.02
C GLY A 30 5.75 8.88 -0.49
N GLY A 31 6.28 7.89 0.24
CA GLY A 31 6.35 7.87 1.70
C GLY A 31 5.12 7.26 2.39
N PHE A 32 4.26 6.55 1.65
CA PHE A 32 3.06 5.92 2.20
C PHE A 32 3.34 4.52 2.74
N ASP A 33 2.54 4.10 3.72
CA ASP A 33 2.32 2.67 3.95
C ASP A 33 1.48 2.08 2.82
N VAL A 34 1.82 0.86 2.40
CA VAL A 34 1.17 0.22 1.26
C VAL A 34 0.69 -1.18 1.64
N PHE A 35 -0.62 -1.41 1.51
CA PHE A 35 -1.19 -2.75 1.65
C PHE A 35 -1.44 -3.35 0.26
N GLY A 36 -0.74 -4.45 -0.04
CA GLY A 36 -0.83 -5.16 -1.31
C GLY A 36 -2.04 -6.09 -1.36
N TYR A 37 -2.96 -5.84 -2.29
CA TYR A 37 -4.12 -6.70 -2.53
C TYR A 37 -3.74 -7.87 -3.45
N VAL A 38 -3.67 -9.08 -2.89
CA VAL A 38 -3.10 -10.27 -3.55
C VAL A 38 -4.13 -11.29 -4.02
N ALA A 39 -5.42 -10.93 -4.09
CA ALA A 39 -6.46 -11.82 -4.59
C ALA A 39 -6.17 -12.37 -6.02
N HIS A 40 -5.34 -11.65 -6.80
CA HIS A 40 -4.89 -12.03 -8.13
C HIS A 40 -3.35 -12.01 -8.29
N ASP A 41 -2.58 -12.04 -7.20
CA ASP A 41 -1.11 -12.03 -7.26
C ASP A 41 -0.56 -13.46 -7.48
N TYR A 42 -0.70 -13.96 -8.70
CA TYR A 42 -0.27 -15.32 -9.08
C TYR A 42 1.24 -15.56 -8.94
N ASN A 43 2.04 -14.49 -8.91
CA ASN A 43 3.50 -14.55 -8.86
C ASN A 43 4.07 -14.15 -7.49
N ASN A 44 3.22 -13.86 -6.50
CA ASN A 44 3.57 -13.42 -5.15
C ASN A 44 4.57 -12.23 -5.16
N GLN A 45 4.42 -11.32 -6.12
CA GLN A 45 5.36 -10.22 -6.35
C GLN A 45 5.23 -9.10 -5.32
N LEU A 46 4.07 -8.97 -4.68
CA LEU A 46 3.80 -7.87 -3.76
C LEU A 46 4.33 -8.16 -2.35
N LYS A 47 4.48 -9.44 -1.97
CA LYS A 47 4.80 -9.85 -0.59
C LYS A 47 6.13 -9.30 -0.07
N ASP A 48 7.12 -9.16 -0.95
CA ASP A 48 8.46 -8.68 -0.57
C ASP A 48 8.58 -7.15 -0.62
N GLU A 49 7.62 -6.47 -1.25
CA GLU A 49 7.69 -5.02 -1.47
C GLU A 49 6.66 -4.22 -0.67
N ALA A 50 5.43 -4.71 -0.51
CA ALA A 50 4.38 -4.03 0.24
C ALA A 50 4.68 -4.02 1.76
N THR A 51 4.08 -3.07 2.50
CA THR A 51 4.16 -3.03 3.96
C THR A 51 3.46 -4.25 4.57
N GLN A 52 2.27 -4.58 4.04
CA GLN A 52 1.50 -5.79 4.36
C GLN A 52 0.79 -6.29 3.10
N THR A 53 0.36 -7.54 3.07
CA THR A 53 -0.48 -8.08 1.99
C THR A 53 -1.76 -8.73 2.52
N PHE A 54 -2.82 -8.71 1.72
CA PHE A 54 -4.11 -9.28 2.06
C PHE A 54 -4.88 -9.69 0.79
N ASP A 55 -5.73 -10.71 0.90
CA ASP A 55 -6.36 -11.41 -0.24
C ASP A 55 -7.87 -11.13 -0.37
N SER A 56 -8.46 -10.36 0.55
CA SER A 56 -9.87 -9.99 0.51
C SER A 56 -10.11 -8.62 1.14
N MET A 57 -10.87 -7.76 0.46
CA MET A 57 -11.24 -6.43 0.96
C MET A 57 -11.99 -6.46 2.30
N ASP A 58 -12.68 -7.57 2.63
CA ASP A 58 -13.35 -7.73 3.91
C ASP A 58 -12.37 -7.74 5.10
N LYS A 59 -11.09 -8.10 4.86
CA LYS A 59 -10.05 -8.10 5.88
C LYS A 59 -9.48 -6.71 6.15
N LEU A 60 -9.65 -5.75 5.22
CA LEU A 60 -8.97 -4.46 5.27
C LEU A 60 -9.27 -3.68 6.56
N LEU A 61 -10.54 -3.59 6.96
CA LEU A 61 -10.93 -2.84 8.15
C LEU A 61 -10.39 -3.43 9.46
N SER A 62 -9.95 -4.70 9.46
CA SER A 62 -9.31 -5.32 10.63
C SER A 62 -7.80 -5.08 10.72
N MET A 63 -7.22 -4.47 9.68
CA MET A 63 -5.78 -4.24 9.53
C MET A 63 -5.37 -2.77 9.79
N ILE A 64 -6.35 -1.88 10.02
CA ILE A 64 -6.18 -0.44 10.28
C ILE A 64 -6.84 -0.06 11.61
#